data_AF-A0A933AB39-F1
#
_entry.id   AF-A0A933AB39-F1
#
_cell.length_a   1.000
_cell.length_b   1.000
_cell.length_c   1.000
_cell.angle_alpha   90.00
_cell.angle_beta   90.00
_cell.angle_gamma   90.00
#
_symmetry.space_group_name_H-M   'P 1'
#
loop_
_entity.id
_entity.type
_entity.pdbx_description
1 polymer ?
#
loop_
_entity_poly.entity_id
_entity_poly.type
_entity_poly.pdbx_seq_one_letter_code
_entity_poly.pdbx_strand_id
1 'polypeptide(L)'
;MRLILIATALLLLLALTLTSCSGQPQASGSSRWDKPVTSIEATFNQALSAYERGQMEQAKQSAKDAYFEVFESSGMETAIRLGISSKRAFEVEYAFTEVNQLLRSGASTSEVRRQVADLMAMLREDASRLQGSEGGGAAGGFVTSFFIIVREGFEAILIIGAIIAYLVKSGNGAKVRTIYQSSILAILASIATAVVVKYLFNISGASQELLEGITMLLAVAVLFSVSFWLLGKVQAQKWQQYIRSKIAGSLTTGSTLALWSAAF
;
A
#
# COMPACT_ATOMS: atom_id res chain seq x y z
N MET A 1 18.14 -8.47 26.27
CA MET A 1 17.57 -9.25 25.15
C MET A 1 16.04 -9.23 25.11
N ARG A 2 15.33 -9.42 26.24
CA ARG A 2 13.84 -9.34 26.29
C ARG A 2 13.26 -7.93 26.11
N LEU A 3 13.96 -6.88 26.57
CA LEU A 3 13.54 -5.49 26.42
C LEU A 3 13.60 -4.97 24.97
N ILE A 4 14.52 -5.48 24.16
CA ILE A 4 14.69 -5.04 22.76
C ILE A 4 13.56 -5.61 21.89
N LEU A 5 13.20 -6.89 22.07
CA LEU A 5 12.08 -7.52 21.34
C LEU A 5 10.73 -6.89 21.68
N ILE A 6 10.51 -6.54 22.95
CA ILE A 6 9.28 -5.87 23.39
C ILE A 6 9.26 -4.42 22.89
N ALA A 7 10.39 -3.71 22.95
CA ALA A 7 10.50 -2.34 22.42
C ALA A 7 10.32 -2.30 20.90
N THR A 8 10.86 -3.25 20.14
CA THR A 8 10.68 -3.34 18.68
C THR A 8 9.25 -3.75 18.31
N ALA A 9 8.59 -4.62 19.08
CA ALA A 9 7.19 -4.97 18.86
C ALA A 9 6.26 -3.79 19.20
N LEU A 10 6.58 -3.01 20.25
CA LEU A 10 5.85 -1.79 20.60
C LEU A 10 6.05 -0.69 19.55
N LEU A 11 7.24 -0.57 18.95
CA LEU A 11 7.55 0.37 17.87
C LEU A 11 6.93 -0.05 16.53
N LEU A 12 6.83 -1.35 16.25
CA LEU A 12 6.10 -1.90 15.10
C LEU A 12 4.58 -1.72 15.25
N LEU A 13 4.04 -1.92 16.45
CA LEU A 13 2.63 -1.60 16.76
C LEU A 13 2.37 -0.08 16.67
N LEU A 14 3.32 0.75 17.10
CA LEU A 14 3.23 2.21 16.98
C LEU A 14 3.28 2.66 15.50
N ALA A 15 4.15 2.06 14.69
CA ALA A 15 4.24 2.31 13.25
C ALA A 15 2.99 1.83 12.49
N LEU A 16 2.39 0.71 12.88
CA LEU A 16 1.15 0.20 12.30
C LEU A 16 -0.08 1.04 12.67
N THR A 17 -0.15 1.57 13.90
CA THR A 17 -1.26 2.44 14.31
C THR A 17 -1.28 3.80 13.61
N LEU A 18 -0.16 4.22 13.01
CA LEU A 18 -0.08 5.43 12.20
C LEU A 18 -0.34 5.18 10.71
N THR A 19 -0.28 3.93 10.24
CA THR A 19 -0.50 3.58 8.82
C THR A 19 -1.93 3.10 8.51
N SER A 20 -2.81 2.91 9.51
CA SER A 20 -4.20 2.45 9.28
C SER A 20 -5.29 3.46 9.64
N CYS A 21 -4.98 4.76 9.62
CA CYS A 21 -6.02 5.78 9.51
C CYS A 21 -5.71 6.76 8.38
N SER A 22 -5.62 6.24 7.16
CA SER A 22 -6.06 6.99 5.97
C SER A 22 -7.58 6.86 5.78
N GLY A 23 -8.34 6.80 6.88
CA GLY A 23 -9.71 7.29 6.87
C GLY A 23 -9.65 8.80 6.93
N GLN A 24 -9.23 9.45 5.86
CA GLN A 24 -9.40 10.90 5.77
C GLN A 24 -10.91 11.18 5.84
N PRO A 25 -11.41 11.95 6.82
CA PRO A 25 -12.55 12.80 6.52
C PRO A 25 -11.99 13.88 5.60
N GLN A 26 -11.99 13.62 4.29
CA GLN A 26 -11.80 14.70 3.31
C GLN A 26 -13.06 15.57 3.37
N ALA A 27 -13.05 16.55 4.27
CA ALA A 27 -13.96 17.67 4.18
C ALA A 27 -13.40 18.63 3.12
N SER A 28 -14.15 18.70 2.01
CA SER A 28 -14.16 19.70 0.91
C SER A 28 -12.98 19.73 -0.07
N GLY A 29 -13.18 19.19 -1.27
CA GLY A 29 -12.98 20.00 -2.47
C GLY A 29 -12.51 19.36 -3.78
N SER A 30 -11.93 18.15 -3.80
CA SER A 30 -11.57 17.53 -5.08
C SER A 30 -11.55 16.01 -5.09
N SER A 31 -12.35 15.43 -5.97
CA SER A 31 -12.34 14.02 -6.36
C SER A 31 -10.97 13.54 -6.80
N ARG A 32 -10.63 12.26 -6.57
CA ARG A 32 -9.47 11.63 -7.24
C ARG A 32 -9.58 11.78 -8.76
N TRP A 33 -10.80 11.81 -9.28
CA TRP A 33 -11.11 11.91 -10.70
C TRP A 33 -11.10 13.35 -11.24
N ASP A 34 -11.05 14.38 -10.39
CA ASP A 34 -11.05 15.77 -10.86
C ASP A 34 -9.80 16.11 -11.65
N LYS A 35 -8.64 15.58 -11.23
CA LYS A 35 -7.37 15.77 -11.94
C LYS A 35 -7.41 15.13 -13.34
N PRO A 36 -7.73 13.83 -13.50
CA PRO A 36 -7.91 13.22 -14.82
C PRO A 36 -8.93 13.96 -15.70
N VAL A 37 -10.11 14.30 -15.17
CA VAL A 37 -11.16 15.00 -15.94
C VAL A 37 -10.68 16.37 -16.42
N THR A 38 -10.03 17.15 -15.55
CA THR A 38 -9.47 18.47 -15.91
C THR A 38 -8.35 18.34 -16.95
N SER A 39 -7.50 17.32 -16.82
CA SER A 39 -6.44 17.04 -17.80
C SER A 39 -7.00 16.64 -19.17
N ILE A 40 -8.04 15.80 -19.20
CA ILE A 40 -8.74 15.42 -20.44
C ILE A 40 -9.34 16.66 -21.11
N GLU A 41 -9.99 17.53 -20.33
CA GLU A 41 -10.55 18.79 -20.83
C GLU A 41 -9.49 19.70 -21.44
N ALA A 42 -8.35 19.86 -20.77
CA ALA A 42 -7.23 20.66 -21.28
C ALA A 42 -6.69 20.10 -22.60
N THR A 43 -6.53 18.78 -22.71
CA THR A 43 -6.05 18.13 -23.93
C THR A 43 -7.05 18.26 -25.08
N PHE A 44 -8.35 18.12 -24.83
CA PHE A 44 -9.36 18.36 -25.86
C PHE A 44 -9.45 19.83 -26.29
N ASN A 45 -9.25 20.78 -25.38
CA ASN A 45 -9.17 22.20 -25.74
C ASN A 45 -7.98 22.49 -26.67
N GLN A 46 -6.83 21.81 -26.46
CA GLN A 46 -5.70 21.87 -27.40
C GLN A 46 -6.07 21.26 -28.76
N ALA A 47 -6.75 20.11 -28.76
CA ALA A 47 -7.22 19.45 -29.98
C ALA A 47 -8.15 20.37 -30.80
N LEU A 48 -9.13 21.00 -30.14
CA LEU A 48 -10.06 21.95 -30.76
C LEU A 48 -9.33 23.18 -31.32
N SER A 49 -8.38 23.76 -30.58
CA SER A 49 -7.59 24.91 -31.05
C SER A 49 -6.69 24.57 -32.25
N ALA A 50 -6.09 23.38 -32.28
CA ALA A 50 -5.36 22.90 -33.45
C ALA A 50 -6.30 22.69 -34.65
N TYR A 51 -7.50 22.14 -34.41
CA TYR A 51 -8.50 21.91 -35.44
C TYR A 51 -8.97 23.22 -36.10
N GLU A 52 -9.28 24.24 -35.28
CA GLU A 52 -9.67 25.58 -35.73
C GLU A 52 -8.58 26.28 -36.56
N ARG A 53 -7.30 25.98 -36.29
CA ARG A 53 -6.14 26.49 -37.05
C ARG A 53 -5.79 25.65 -38.28
N GLY A 54 -6.59 24.64 -38.61
CA GLY A 54 -6.33 23.73 -39.73
C GLY A 54 -5.22 22.71 -39.49
N GLN A 55 -4.72 22.59 -38.26
CA GLN A 55 -3.63 21.68 -37.88
C GLN A 55 -4.18 20.28 -37.58
N MET A 56 -4.68 19.61 -38.62
CA MET A 56 -5.46 18.35 -38.49
C MET A 56 -4.69 17.22 -37.80
N GLU A 57 -3.40 17.06 -38.08
CA GLU A 57 -2.61 15.99 -37.46
C GLU A 57 -2.37 16.24 -35.98
N GLN A 58 -2.13 17.49 -35.58
CA GLN A 58 -2.00 17.86 -34.17
C GLN A 58 -3.32 17.66 -33.43
N ALA A 59 -4.45 18.04 -34.03
CA ALA A 59 -5.77 17.86 -33.43
C ALA A 59 -6.08 16.37 -33.18
N LYS A 60 -5.81 15.51 -34.16
CA LYS A 60 -5.98 14.05 -34.02
C LYS A 60 -5.05 13.46 -32.97
N GLN A 61 -3.79 13.92 -32.90
CA GLN A 61 -2.85 13.43 -31.90
C GLN A 61 -3.31 13.81 -30.49
N SER A 62 -3.65 15.07 -30.24
CA SER A 62 -4.17 15.51 -28.93
C SER A 62 -5.43 14.74 -28.53
N ALA A 63 -6.36 14.46 -29.46
CA ALA A 63 -7.55 13.66 -29.16
C ALA A 63 -7.22 12.21 -28.75
N LYS A 64 -6.16 11.61 -29.32
CA LYS A 64 -5.66 10.29 -28.89
C LYS A 64 -4.96 10.36 -27.53
N ASP A 65 -4.16 11.39 -27.29
CA ASP A 65 -3.46 11.58 -26.01
C ASP A 65 -4.46 11.73 -24.86
N ALA A 66 -5.59 12.41 -25.08
CA ALA A 66 -6.66 12.51 -24.09
C ALA A 66 -7.19 11.12 -23.66
N TYR A 67 -7.23 10.15 -24.58
CA TYR A 67 -7.62 8.78 -24.28
C TYR A 67 -6.47 7.99 -23.61
N PHE A 68 -5.34 7.82 -24.30
CA PHE A 68 -4.28 6.91 -23.85
C PHE A 68 -3.46 7.46 -22.68
N GLU A 69 -3.04 8.72 -22.77
CA GLU A 69 -2.11 9.33 -21.82
C GLU A 69 -2.81 9.82 -20.55
N VAL A 70 -4.14 10.01 -20.58
CA VAL A 70 -4.90 10.54 -19.44
C VAL A 70 -6.02 9.60 -18.99
N PHE A 71 -6.98 9.26 -19.85
CA PHE A 71 -8.14 8.48 -19.45
C PHE A 71 -7.79 7.03 -19.07
N GLU A 72 -7.04 6.33 -19.92
CA GLU A 72 -6.60 4.95 -19.67
C GLU A 72 -5.53 4.91 -18.57
N SER A 73 -4.49 5.74 -18.67
CA SER A 73 -3.36 5.77 -17.73
C SER A 73 -3.78 6.10 -16.28
N SER A 74 -4.81 6.94 -16.09
CA SER A 74 -5.33 7.28 -14.76
C SER A 74 -6.11 6.13 -14.11
N GLY A 75 -6.42 5.08 -14.87
CA GLY A 75 -7.27 3.97 -14.45
C GLY A 75 -8.76 4.32 -14.40
N MET A 76 -9.17 5.48 -14.94
CA MET A 76 -10.56 5.93 -14.93
C MET A 76 -11.48 5.00 -15.72
N GLU A 77 -11.02 4.47 -16.85
CA GLU A 77 -11.76 3.47 -17.64
C GLU A 77 -12.10 2.23 -16.78
N THR A 78 -11.09 1.69 -16.10
CA THR A 78 -11.25 0.53 -15.21
C THR A 78 -12.17 0.87 -14.04
N ALA A 79 -12.04 2.06 -13.47
CA ALA A 79 -12.91 2.52 -12.39
C ALA A 79 -14.37 2.65 -12.83
N ILE A 80 -14.65 3.20 -14.01
CA ILE A 80 -16.00 3.27 -14.58
C ILE A 80 -16.55 1.86 -14.81
N ARG A 81 -15.74 0.96 -15.38
CA ARG A 81 -16.12 -0.42 -15.69
C ARG A 81 -16.53 -1.19 -14.44
N LEU A 82 -15.72 -1.11 -13.39
CA LEU A 82 -15.92 -1.85 -12.14
C LEU A 82 -16.87 -1.15 -11.16
N GLY A 83 -16.87 0.18 -11.14
CA GLY A 83 -17.59 1.00 -10.16
C GLY A 83 -18.96 1.48 -10.63
N ILE A 84 -19.19 1.62 -11.94
CA ILE A 84 -20.49 2.03 -12.52
C ILE A 84 -21.09 0.88 -13.30
N SER A 85 -20.53 0.53 -14.47
CA SER A 85 -20.87 -0.66 -15.24
C SER A 85 -19.98 -0.82 -16.47
N SER A 86 -19.82 -2.06 -16.96
CA SER A 86 -19.18 -2.34 -18.24
C SER A 86 -19.86 -1.65 -19.43
N LYS A 87 -21.20 -1.49 -19.38
CA LYS A 87 -21.95 -0.77 -20.41
C LYS A 87 -21.54 0.71 -20.45
N ARG A 88 -21.42 1.35 -19.28
CA ARG A 88 -21.03 2.76 -19.21
C ARG A 88 -19.59 2.98 -19.68
N ALA A 89 -18.66 2.10 -19.32
CA ALA A 89 -17.29 2.17 -19.83
C ALA A 89 -17.26 2.14 -21.37
N PHE A 90 -18.03 1.24 -21.97
CA PHE A 90 -18.17 1.16 -23.43
C PHE A 90 -18.78 2.43 -24.05
N GLU A 91 -19.80 3.03 -23.42
CA GLU A 91 -20.40 4.29 -23.89
C GLU A 91 -19.37 5.43 -23.92
N VAL A 92 -18.50 5.53 -22.90
CA VAL A 92 -17.44 6.54 -22.83
C VAL A 92 -16.35 6.28 -23.88
N GLU A 93 -15.87 5.04 -24.01
CA GLU A 93 -14.90 4.64 -25.04
C GLU A 93 -15.42 4.93 -26.46
N TYR A 94 -16.72 4.67 -26.69
CA TYR A 94 -17.36 4.97 -27.96
C TYR A 94 -17.37 6.47 -28.25
N ALA A 95 -17.66 7.30 -27.25
CA ALA A 95 -17.66 8.76 -27.41
C ALA A 95 -16.26 9.32 -27.73
N PHE A 96 -15.18 8.79 -27.14
CA PHE A 96 -13.80 9.10 -27.55
C PHE A 96 -13.53 8.72 -29.02
N THR A 97 -14.04 7.56 -29.44
CA THR A 97 -13.92 7.08 -30.83
C THR A 97 -14.67 8.00 -31.80
N GLU A 98 -15.84 8.49 -31.42
CA GLU A 98 -16.66 9.40 -32.23
C GLU A 98 -15.98 10.76 -32.44
N VAL A 99 -15.35 11.33 -31.39
CA VAL A 99 -14.53 12.55 -31.53
C VAL A 99 -13.41 12.33 -32.56
N ASN A 100 -12.68 11.22 -32.47
CA ASN A 100 -11.63 10.89 -33.43
C ASN A 100 -12.16 10.73 -34.85
N GLN A 101 -13.35 10.14 -35.01
CA GLN A 101 -13.97 9.98 -36.32
C GLN A 101 -14.35 11.34 -36.93
N LEU A 102 -14.94 12.26 -36.17
CA LEU A 102 -15.31 13.60 -36.62
C LEU A 102 -14.08 14.42 -37.04
N LEU A 103 -12.99 14.32 -36.27
CA LEU A 103 -11.71 14.96 -36.62
C LEU A 103 -11.13 14.41 -37.93
N ARG A 104 -11.25 13.10 -38.17
CA ARG A 104 -10.77 12.45 -39.41
C ARG A 104 -11.63 12.78 -40.62
N SER A 105 -12.94 12.89 -40.46
CA SER A 105 -13.86 13.20 -41.54
C SER A 105 -13.88 14.67 -41.94
N GLY A 106 -13.21 15.56 -41.18
CA GLY A 106 -13.26 16.99 -41.46
C GLY A 106 -14.62 17.61 -41.13
N ALA A 107 -15.29 17.13 -40.09
CA ALA A 107 -16.59 17.66 -39.66
C ALA A 107 -16.52 19.15 -39.29
N SER A 108 -17.67 19.81 -39.16
CA SER A 108 -17.67 21.21 -38.73
C SER A 108 -17.10 21.35 -37.31
N THR A 109 -16.41 22.47 -37.04
CA THR A 109 -15.90 22.77 -35.68
C THR A 109 -17.01 22.71 -34.63
N SER A 110 -18.23 23.10 -34.99
CA SER A 110 -19.41 22.99 -34.12
C SER A 110 -19.76 21.56 -33.76
N GLU A 111 -19.69 20.62 -34.69
CA GLU A 111 -19.98 19.20 -34.43
C GLU A 111 -18.91 18.59 -33.53
N VAL A 112 -17.63 18.83 -33.82
CA VAL A 112 -16.53 18.35 -32.98
C VAL A 112 -16.64 18.92 -31.55
N ARG A 113 -16.90 20.22 -31.41
CA ARG A 113 -17.06 20.86 -30.10
C ARG A 113 -18.25 20.29 -29.33
N ARG A 114 -19.37 20.01 -30.02
CA ARG A 114 -20.55 19.40 -29.37
C ARG A 114 -20.21 18.00 -28.84
N GLN A 115 -19.58 17.16 -29.66
CA GLN A 115 -19.21 15.81 -29.25
C GLN A 115 -18.23 15.81 -28.06
N VAL A 116 -17.23 16.72 -28.08
CA VAL A 116 -16.30 16.89 -26.95
C VAL A 116 -17.05 17.32 -25.68
N ALA A 117 -18.02 18.25 -25.80
CA ALA A 117 -18.81 18.68 -24.65
C ALA A 117 -19.65 17.54 -24.06
N ASP A 118 -20.26 16.71 -24.91
CA ASP A 118 -21.05 15.54 -24.49
C ASP A 118 -20.16 14.50 -23.76
N LEU A 119 -18.97 14.22 -24.30
CA LEU A 119 -17.98 13.36 -23.64
C LEU A 119 -17.55 13.93 -22.28
N MET A 120 -17.25 15.23 -22.20
CA MET A 120 -16.88 15.87 -20.95
C MET A 120 -18.01 15.84 -19.91
N ALA A 121 -19.27 15.94 -20.33
CA ALA A 121 -20.41 15.80 -19.45
C ALA A 121 -20.50 14.37 -18.86
N MET A 122 -20.31 13.34 -19.70
CA MET A 122 -20.26 11.95 -19.24
C MET A 122 -19.13 11.71 -18.22
N LEU A 123 -17.92 12.21 -18.51
CA LEU A 123 -16.78 12.05 -17.61
C LEU A 123 -16.96 12.76 -16.25
N ARG A 124 -17.60 13.93 -16.23
CA ARG A 124 -17.93 14.65 -14.99
C ARG A 124 -19.02 13.95 -14.18
N GLU A 125 -20.05 13.43 -14.85
CA GLU A 125 -21.07 12.61 -14.23
C GLU A 125 -20.47 11.35 -13.61
N ASP A 126 -19.60 10.66 -14.36
CA ASP A 126 -18.94 9.44 -13.92
C ASP A 126 -17.95 9.71 -12.80
N ALA A 127 -17.18 10.79 -12.86
CA ALA A 127 -16.35 11.24 -11.74
C ALA A 127 -17.18 11.50 -10.48
N SER A 128 -18.39 12.05 -10.60
CA SER A 128 -19.29 12.29 -9.46
C SER A 128 -19.86 10.99 -8.90
N ARG A 129 -20.21 10.04 -9.76
CA ARG A 129 -20.68 8.70 -9.35
C ARG A 129 -19.58 7.87 -8.71
N LEU A 130 -18.37 7.96 -9.25
CA LEU A 130 -17.19 7.30 -8.72
C LEU A 130 -16.74 7.93 -7.40
N GLN A 131 -16.92 9.23 -7.16
CA GLN A 131 -16.75 9.83 -5.83
C GLN A 131 -17.68 9.21 -4.79
N GLY A 132 -18.94 8.99 -5.16
CA GLY A 132 -19.87 8.24 -4.31
C GLY A 132 -19.43 6.79 -4.06
N SER A 133 -18.56 6.25 -4.90
CA SER A 133 -18.03 4.88 -4.89
C SER A 133 -16.54 4.81 -4.48
N GLU A 134 -15.91 5.95 -4.14
CA GLU A 134 -14.47 6.06 -3.83
C GLU A 134 -14.10 5.48 -2.46
N GLY A 135 -15.10 5.05 -1.69
CA GLY A 135 -14.93 3.89 -0.83
C GLY A 135 -15.34 2.67 -1.63
N GLY A 136 -14.41 2.01 -2.34
CA GLY A 136 -14.67 0.78 -3.10
C GLY A 136 -15.68 -0.08 -2.34
N GLY A 137 -16.90 -0.15 -2.90
CA GLY A 137 -18.15 -0.06 -2.15
C GLY A 137 -18.06 -0.63 -0.75
N ALA A 138 -18.16 0.20 0.31
CA ALA A 138 -18.15 -0.11 1.77
C ALA A 138 -17.55 -1.47 2.20
N ALA A 139 -18.10 -2.58 1.72
CA ALA A 139 -17.50 -3.90 1.65
C ALA A 139 -16.02 -3.95 1.19
N GLY A 140 -15.56 -3.21 0.17
CA GLY A 140 -14.15 -3.29 -0.28
C GLY A 140 -13.16 -2.75 0.75
N GLY A 141 -13.38 -1.52 1.22
CA GLY A 141 -12.60 -0.92 2.30
C GLY A 141 -12.74 -1.68 3.63
N PHE A 142 -13.94 -2.20 3.92
CA PHE A 142 -14.19 -3.06 5.07
C PHE A 142 -13.39 -4.36 4.99
N VAL A 143 -13.41 -5.06 3.85
CA VAL A 143 -12.70 -6.33 3.65
C VAL A 143 -11.20 -6.14 3.78
N THR A 144 -10.63 -5.08 3.19
CA THR A 144 -9.19 -4.78 3.35
C THR A 144 -8.84 -4.49 4.80
N SER A 145 -9.59 -3.61 5.47
CA SER A 145 -9.34 -3.26 6.88
C SER A 145 -9.52 -4.48 7.79
N PHE A 146 -10.49 -5.34 7.48
CA PHE A 146 -10.73 -6.61 8.15
C PHE A 146 -9.55 -7.57 8.00
N PHE A 147 -9.03 -7.77 6.78
CA PHE A 147 -7.91 -8.68 6.56
C PHE A 147 -6.61 -8.19 7.21
N ILE A 148 -6.40 -6.86 7.27
CA ILE A 148 -5.35 -6.26 8.08
C ILE A 148 -5.59 -6.64 9.54
N ILE A 149 -6.57 -6.04 10.24
CA ILE A 149 -6.73 -6.24 11.69
C ILE A 149 -6.75 -7.72 12.13
N VAL A 150 -7.32 -8.60 11.31
CA VAL A 150 -7.31 -10.05 11.53
C VAL A 150 -5.88 -10.62 11.44
N ARG A 151 -5.09 -10.29 10.40
CA ARG A 151 -3.69 -10.70 10.26
C ARG A 151 -2.86 -10.27 11.48
N GLU A 152 -2.89 -8.98 11.83
CA GLU A 152 -2.13 -8.49 12.98
C GLU A 152 -2.58 -9.15 14.30
N GLY A 153 -3.89 -9.38 14.45
CA GLY A 153 -4.44 -10.11 15.59
C GLY A 153 -3.94 -11.55 15.69
N PHE A 154 -3.86 -12.26 14.56
CA PHE A 154 -3.32 -13.62 14.50
C PHE A 154 -1.82 -13.68 14.80
N GLU A 155 -1.03 -12.75 14.26
CA GLU A 155 0.40 -12.69 14.57
C GLU A 155 0.62 -12.45 16.08
N ALA A 156 -0.16 -11.55 16.70
CA ALA A 156 -0.08 -11.28 18.13
C ALA A 156 -0.46 -12.49 19.00
N ILE A 157 -1.58 -13.17 18.69
CA ILE A 157 -2.03 -14.32 19.49
C ILE A 157 -1.06 -15.50 19.39
N LEU A 158 -0.44 -15.71 18.22
CA LEU A 158 0.58 -16.75 18.03
C LEU A 158 1.83 -16.48 18.87
N ILE A 159 2.30 -15.23 18.92
CA ILE A 159 3.45 -14.84 19.75
C ILE A 159 3.13 -15.02 21.25
N ILE A 160 2.00 -14.49 21.70
CA ILE A 160 1.58 -14.61 23.11
C ILE A 160 1.37 -16.08 23.48
N GLY A 161 0.71 -16.85 22.62
CA GLY A 161 0.48 -18.29 22.79
C GLY A 161 1.79 -19.08 22.88
N ALA A 162 2.76 -18.79 22.01
CA ALA A 162 4.08 -19.42 22.05
C ALA A 162 4.82 -19.12 23.36
N ILE A 163 4.75 -17.89 23.87
CA ILE A 163 5.36 -17.51 25.15
C ILE A 163 4.66 -18.23 26.32
N ILE A 164 3.33 -18.26 26.34
CA ILE A 164 2.55 -18.95 27.37
C ILE A 164 2.86 -20.46 27.34
N ALA A 165 2.83 -21.08 26.16
CA ALA A 165 3.16 -22.49 25.99
C ALA A 165 4.56 -22.82 26.50
N TYR A 166 5.54 -21.96 26.20
CA TYR A 166 6.90 -22.10 26.72
C TYR A 166 6.97 -21.96 28.25
N LEU A 167 6.25 -21.00 28.85
CA LEU A 167 6.20 -20.80 30.30
C LEU A 167 5.55 -21.98 31.02
N VAL A 168 4.46 -22.51 30.49
CA VAL A 168 3.78 -23.69 31.05
C VAL A 168 4.69 -24.92 30.93
N LYS A 169 5.28 -25.15 29.75
CA LYS A 169 6.20 -26.28 29.51
C LYS A 169 7.46 -26.26 30.38
N SER A 170 7.92 -25.08 30.77
CA SER A 170 9.10 -24.90 31.63
C SER A 170 8.80 -24.88 33.13
N GLY A 171 7.59 -25.28 33.55
CA GLY A 171 7.17 -25.31 34.95
C GLY A 171 6.94 -23.91 35.57
N ASN A 172 6.94 -22.86 34.76
CA ASN A 172 6.79 -21.46 35.18
C ASN A 172 5.36 -20.94 34.95
N GLY A 173 4.35 -21.81 35.00
CA GLY A 173 2.95 -21.47 34.74
C GLY A 173 2.42 -20.30 35.59
N ALA A 174 2.92 -20.13 36.82
CA ALA A 174 2.57 -19.00 37.68
C ALA A 174 2.86 -17.61 37.05
N LYS A 175 3.82 -17.53 36.12
CA LYS A 175 4.20 -16.27 35.43
C LYS A 175 3.30 -15.95 34.22
N VAL A 176 2.38 -16.83 33.84
CA VAL A 176 1.41 -16.57 32.76
C VAL A 176 0.54 -15.35 33.09
N ARG A 177 0.22 -15.14 34.38
CA ARG A 177 -0.52 -13.95 34.82
C ARG A 177 0.20 -12.64 34.48
N THR A 178 1.53 -12.62 34.56
CA THR A 178 2.35 -11.47 34.16
C THR A 178 2.24 -11.19 32.67
N ILE A 179 2.12 -12.22 31.83
CA ILE A 179 1.93 -12.04 30.38
C ILE A 179 0.61 -11.32 30.12
N TYR A 180 -0.50 -11.78 30.71
CA TYR A 180 -1.80 -11.10 30.55
C TYR A 180 -1.77 -9.64 31.03
N GLN A 181 -1.15 -9.38 32.20
CA GLN A 181 -0.99 -8.01 32.71
C GLN A 181 -0.16 -7.13 31.77
N SER A 182 0.92 -7.67 31.21
CA SER A 182 1.76 -6.95 30.25
C SER A 182 1.04 -6.67 28.93
N SER A 183 0.19 -7.60 28.45
CA SER A 183 -0.61 -7.39 27.24
C SER A 183 -1.63 -6.26 27.43
N ILE A 184 -2.32 -6.22 28.58
CA ILE A 184 -3.26 -5.13 28.90
C ILE A 184 -2.51 -3.79 29.00
N LEU A 185 -1.36 -3.78 29.67
CA LEU A 185 -0.54 -2.58 29.80
C LEU A 185 -0.04 -2.07 28.44
N ALA A 186 0.33 -2.97 27.53
CA ALA A 186 0.76 -2.61 26.17
C ALA A 186 -0.37 -1.95 25.37
N ILE A 187 -1.60 -2.45 25.49
CA ILE A 187 -2.77 -1.83 24.84
C ILE A 187 -3.01 -0.41 25.38
N LEU A 188 -2.97 -0.23 26.71
CA LEU A 188 -3.13 1.08 27.33
C LEU A 188 -2.03 2.06 26.91
N ALA A 189 -0.78 1.59 26.87
CA ALA A 189 0.36 2.39 26.40
C ALA A 189 0.21 2.81 24.93
N SER A 190 -0.29 1.91 24.07
CA SER A 190 -0.56 2.22 22.66
C SER A 190 -1.62 3.31 22.51
N ILE A 191 -2.75 3.20 23.22
CA ILE A 191 -3.81 4.22 23.22
C ILE A 191 -3.28 5.57 23.73
N ALA A 192 -2.54 5.56 24.85
CA ALA A 192 -1.94 6.77 25.39
C ALA A 192 -1.01 7.45 24.39
N THR A 193 -0.20 6.67 23.67
CA THR A 193 0.71 7.20 22.66
C THR A 193 -0.05 7.82 21.48
N ALA A 194 -1.13 7.17 21.00
CA ALA A 194 -1.98 7.72 19.95
C ALA A 194 -2.59 9.08 20.34
N VAL A 195 -3.05 9.20 21.60
CA VAL A 195 -3.57 10.45 22.15
C VAL A 195 -2.49 11.53 22.18
N VAL A 196 -1.29 11.20 22.65
CA VAL A 196 -0.15 12.15 22.70
C VAL A 196 0.22 12.65 21.31
N VAL A 197 0.31 11.77 20.31
CA VAL A 197 0.62 12.17 18.93
C VAL A 197 -0.45 13.10 18.37
N LYS A 198 -1.73 12.79 18.60
CA LYS A 198 -2.85 13.62 18.16
C LYS A 198 -2.81 15.05 18.73
N TYR A 199 -2.38 15.20 19.98
CA TYR A 199 -2.32 16.52 20.63
C TYR A 199 -1.03 17.30 20.33
N LEU A 200 0.11 16.62 20.20
CA LEU A 200 1.40 17.27 19.96
C LEU A 200 1.58 17.72 18.51
N PHE A 201 1.00 16.98 17.56
CA PHE A 201 1.13 17.27 16.14
C PHE A 201 -0.24 17.76 15.62
N ASN A 202 -0.37 19.07 15.46
CA ASN A 202 -1.51 19.67 14.75
C ASN A 202 -1.21 19.54 13.23
N ILE A 203 -1.44 18.35 12.70
CA ILE A 203 -0.86 17.89 11.42
C ILE A 203 -1.47 18.66 10.24
N SER A 204 -0.65 19.50 9.61
CA SER A 204 -0.90 20.01 8.25
C SER A 204 -0.49 18.95 7.21
N GLY A 205 -1.05 18.99 5.99
CA GLY A 205 -0.80 17.98 4.96
C GLY A 205 0.69 17.74 4.64
N ALA A 206 1.50 18.79 4.62
CA ALA A 206 2.95 18.65 4.37
C ALA A 206 3.71 17.96 5.52
N SER A 207 3.29 18.15 6.76
CA SER A 207 3.87 17.46 7.92
C SER A 207 3.48 15.98 7.97
N GLN A 208 2.34 15.62 7.38
CA GLN A 208 1.85 14.25 7.31
C GLN A 208 2.70 13.40 6.37
N GLU A 209 3.00 13.91 5.17
CA GLU A 209 3.82 13.23 4.16
C GLU A 209 5.25 12.98 4.66
N LEU A 210 5.86 13.97 5.32
CA LEU A 210 7.20 13.83 5.90
C LEU A 210 7.23 12.82 7.05
N LEU A 211 6.22 12.83 7.92
CA LEU A 211 6.12 11.90 9.04
C LEU A 211 5.93 10.47 8.54
N GLU A 212 5.06 10.26 7.55
CA GLU A 212 4.86 8.96 6.91
C GLU A 212 6.18 8.43 6.31
N GLY A 213 6.90 9.26 5.54
CA GLY A 213 8.20 8.89 4.98
C GLY A 213 9.23 8.47 6.04
N ILE A 214 9.36 9.25 7.12
CA ILE A 214 10.28 8.93 8.22
C ILE A 214 9.88 7.63 8.93
N THR A 215 8.58 7.44 9.18
CA THR A 215 8.09 6.22 9.84
C THR A 215 8.32 4.96 9.00
N MET A 216 8.14 5.04 7.67
CA MET A 216 8.45 3.92 6.77
C MET A 216 9.95 3.59 6.75
N LEU A 217 10.83 4.60 6.70
CA LEU A 217 12.28 4.38 6.76
C LEU A 217 12.71 3.76 8.09
N LEU A 218 12.15 4.22 9.21
CA LEU A 218 12.37 3.62 10.52
C LEU A 218 11.89 2.17 10.57
N ALA A 219 10.72 1.86 10.00
CA ALA A 219 10.20 0.49 9.95
C ALA A 219 11.15 -0.45 9.18
N VAL A 220 11.65 -0.01 8.02
CA VAL A 220 12.63 -0.77 7.24
C VAL A 220 13.90 -1.03 8.05
N ALA A 221 14.45 -0.01 8.72
CA ALA A 221 15.65 -0.16 9.54
C ALA A 221 15.48 -1.18 10.68
N VAL A 222 14.31 -1.15 11.36
CA VAL A 222 13.98 -2.11 12.42
C VAL A 222 13.88 -3.53 11.87
N LEU A 223 13.20 -3.73 10.74
CA LEU A 223 13.07 -5.05 10.10
C LEU A 223 14.42 -5.62 9.70
N PHE A 224 15.31 -4.79 9.15
CA PHE A 224 16.70 -5.20 8.86
C PHE A 224 17.44 -5.59 10.13
N SER A 225 17.33 -4.79 11.18
CA SER A 225 17.99 -5.09 12.46
C SER A 225 17.55 -6.43 13.04
N VAL A 226 16.25 -6.73 13.03
CA VAL A 226 15.72 -8.01 13.53
C VAL A 226 16.15 -9.17 12.63
N SER A 227 16.13 -8.97 11.30
CA SER A 227 16.56 -9.98 10.33
C SER A 227 18.02 -10.38 10.52
N PHE A 228 18.94 -9.41 10.63
CA PHE A 228 20.35 -9.68 10.90
C PHE A 228 20.57 -10.36 12.25
N TRP A 229 19.80 -9.98 13.27
CA TRP A 229 19.89 -10.59 14.59
C TRP A 229 19.48 -12.07 14.60
N LEU A 230 18.40 -12.41 13.88
CA LEU A 230 17.94 -13.80 13.73
C LEU A 230 18.96 -14.64 12.95
N LEU A 231 19.50 -14.12 11.85
CA LEU A 231 20.53 -14.79 11.06
C LEU A 231 21.79 -15.07 11.91
N GLY A 232 22.24 -14.09 12.71
CA GLY A 232 23.40 -14.26 13.58
C GLY A 232 23.22 -15.31 14.69
N LYS A 233 22.02 -15.44 15.25
CA LYS A 233 21.73 -16.40 16.35
C LYS A 233 21.47 -17.83 15.85
N VAL A 234 20.89 -18.01 14.67
CA VAL A 234 20.58 -19.33 14.10
C VAL A 234 21.85 -20.05 13.61
N GLN A 235 22.85 -19.32 13.11
CA GLN A 235 24.14 -19.89 12.69
C GLN A 235 25.04 -20.28 13.87
N ALA A 236 25.12 -19.47 14.93
CA ALA A 236 26.11 -19.62 15.99
C ALA A 236 26.00 -20.96 16.77
N GLN A 237 24.78 -21.44 17.03
CA GLN A 237 24.58 -22.72 17.72
C GLN A 237 24.81 -23.94 16.82
N LYS A 238 24.46 -23.85 15.53
CA LYS A 238 24.72 -24.91 14.55
C LYS A 238 26.21 -25.05 14.24
N TRP A 239 26.94 -23.94 14.18
CA TRP A 239 28.39 -23.91 13.95
C TRP A 239 29.18 -24.49 15.13
N GLN A 240 28.81 -24.18 16.37
CA GLN A 240 29.44 -24.79 17.56
C GLN A 240 29.20 -26.31 17.66
N GLN A 241 28.01 -26.81 17.31
CA GLN A 241 27.73 -28.24 17.26
C GLN A 241 28.50 -28.94 16.13
N TYR A 242 28.58 -28.34 14.94
CA TYR A 242 29.35 -28.86 13.80
C TYR A 242 30.85 -28.96 14.10
N ILE A 243 31.41 -27.94 14.76
CA ILE A 243 32.83 -27.91 15.16
C ILE A 243 33.09 -28.95 16.27
N ARG A 244 32.21 -29.05 17.28
CA ARG A 244 32.36 -30.06 18.35
C ARG A 244 32.26 -31.50 17.84
N SER A 245 31.37 -31.79 16.90
CA SER A 245 31.23 -33.15 16.33
C SER A 245 32.42 -33.53 15.44
N LYS A 246 32.94 -32.59 14.62
CA LYS A 246 34.13 -32.84 13.81
C LYS A 246 35.41 -32.98 14.64
N ILE A 247 35.61 -32.19 15.70
CA ILE A 247 36.81 -32.27 16.55
C ILE A 247 36.78 -33.51 17.46
N ALA A 248 35.62 -33.88 18.02
CA ALA A 248 35.49 -35.09 18.85
C ALA A 248 35.67 -36.39 18.06
N GLY A 249 35.35 -36.37 16.75
CA GLY A 249 35.61 -37.50 15.85
C GLY A 249 37.08 -37.67 15.46
N SER A 250 37.90 -36.63 15.55
CA SER A 250 39.31 -36.66 15.11
C SER A 250 40.29 -37.16 16.17
N LEU A 251 39.89 -37.26 17.44
CA LEU A 251 40.79 -37.74 18.52
C LEU A 251 40.62 -39.23 18.85
N THR A 252 39.61 -39.92 18.30
CA THR A 252 39.27 -41.29 18.73
C THR A 252 39.46 -42.38 17.66
N THR A 253 39.93 -42.07 16.43
CA THR A 253 40.00 -43.10 15.37
C THR A 253 41.27 -43.16 14.54
N GLY A 254 42.29 -42.31 14.77
CA GLY A 254 43.62 -42.48 14.16
C GLY A 254 43.62 -42.72 12.64
N SER A 255 42.61 -42.21 11.92
CA SER A 255 42.41 -42.51 10.50
C SER A 255 42.84 -41.32 9.68
N THR A 256 43.94 -41.50 8.96
CA THR A 256 44.58 -40.53 8.03
C THR A 256 43.64 -40.03 6.94
N LEU A 257 42.53 -40.75 6.66
CA LEU A 257 41.46 -40.35 5.75
C LEU A 257 40.62 -39.15 6.26
N ALA A 258 40.46 -39.03 7.58
CA ALA A 258 39.75 -37.89 8.17
C ALA A 258 40.59 -36.60 8.09
N LEU A 259 41.93 -36.72 8.10
CA LEU A 259 42.84 -35.60 7.90
C LEU A 259 42.87 -35.13 6.42
N TRP A 260 42.80 -36.07 5.47
CA TRP A 260 42.76 -35.75 4.04
C TRP A 260 41.48 -35.01 3.62
N SER A 261 40.33 -35.37 4.19
CA SER A 261 39.02 -34.75 3.89
C SER A 261 38.76 -33.41 4.60
N ALA A 262 39.64 -33.01 5.52
CA ALA A 262 39.55 -31.73 6.20
C ALA A 262 40.42 -30.64 5.56
N ALA A 263 41.38 -31.02 4.70
CA ALA A 263 42.31 -30.10 4.03
C ALA A 263 41.85 -29.64 2.64
N PHE A 264 40.71 -30.14 2.16
CA PHE A 264 40.06 -29.80 0.90
C PHE A 264 38.61 -29.39 1.17
#